data_AF-A0A5E7AD67-F1
#
_entry.id   AF-A0A5E7AD67-F1
#
_cell.length_a   1.000
_cell.length_b   1.000
_cell.length_c   1.000
_cell.angle_alpha   90.00
_cell.angle_beta   90.00
_cell.angle_gamma   90.00
#
_symmetry.space_group_name_H-M   'P 1'
#
loop_
_entity.id
_entity.type
_entity.pdbx_description
1 polymer ?
#
loop_
_entity_poly.entity_id
_entity_poly.type
_entity_poly.pdbx_seq_one_letter_code
_entity_poly.pdbx_strand_id
1 'polypeptide(L)'
;MQLISEVRTRREFDDGQLLEQFVRWDGVCTGFDELKKNMIYAQEHRVVSVKQVLVLNSGVEISMPVHERLNLLPDRTGVLVVFDKEPSKFSCPEAPWFFGFPNNAAIYNADGSLRFQLYNPEGENSYIGAIHTGAMPDHPDALGVLVGTVGHDPEWLYLVDCNSPEIISTGKWIRY
;
A
#
# COMPACT_ATOMS: atom_id res chain seq x y z
N MET A 1 -20.54 5.61 7.24
CA MET A 1 -19.21 5.06 6.93
C MET A 1 -18.18 6.13 7.25
N GLN A 2 -17.15 5.81 8.05
CA GLN A 2 -16.06 6.75 8.29
C GLN A 2 -15.03 6.66 7.16
N LEU A 3 -14.48 7.81 6.78
CA LEU A 3 -13.49 7.91 5.71
C LEU A 3 -12.11 8.13 6.33
N ILE A 4 -11.09 7.58 5.67
CA ILE A 4 -9.70 7.75 6.05
C ILE A 4 -9.25 9.17 5.70
N SER A 5 -8.68 9.89 6.67
CA SER A 5 -8.07 11.20 6.47
C SER A 5 -6.60 11.07 6.09
N GLU A 6 -5.88 10.13 6.70
CA GLU A 6 -4.46 9.91 6.42
C GLU A 6 -4.02 8.50 6.79
N VAL A 7 -2.94 8.08 6.14
CA VAL A 7 -2.12 6.94 6.53
C VAL A 7 -0.91 7.47 7.29
N ARG A 8 -0.59 6.85 8.42
CA ARG A 8 0.55 7.23 9.25
C ARG A 8 1.42 6.03 9.58
N THR A 9 2.72 6.20 9.44
CA THR A 9 3.75 5.21 9.76
C THR A 9 4.61 5.74 10.89
N ARG A 10 4.69 4.98 11.98
CA ARG A 10 5.54 5.27 13.15
C ARG A 10 6.68 4.27 13.20
N ARG A 11 7.89 4.76 13.40
CA ARG A 11 9.11 3.96 13.56
C ARG A 11 9.72 4.26 14.92
N GLU A 12 10.00 3.21 15.67
CA GLU A 12 10.72 3.27 16.93
C GLU A 12 12.12 2.71 16.73
N PHE A 13 13.11 3.44 17.26
CA PHE A 13 14.53 3.10 17.19
C PHE A 13 15.02 2.52 18.50
N ASP A 14 16.17 1.87 18.46
CA ASP A 14 16.79 1.20 19.61
C ASP A 14 17.19 2.14 20.76
N ASP A 15 17.37 3.43 20.49
CA ASP A 15 17.61 4.47 21.49
C ASP A 15 16.33 5.11 22.05
N GLY A 16 15.16 4.62 21.63
CA GLY A 16 13.84 5.10 22.05
C GLY A 16 13.32 6.31 21.26
N GLN A 17 14.04 6.79 20.24
CA GLN A 17 13.53 7.84 19.38
C GLN A 17 12.35 7.33 18.54
N LEU A 18 11.33 8.19 18.38
CA LEU A 18 10.16 7.93 17.54
C LEU A 18 10.15 8.88 16.35
N LEU A 19 10.02 8.32 15.14
CA LEU A 19 9.81 9.07 13.92
C LEU A 19 8.46 8.75 13.32
N GLU A 20 7.75 9.78 12.89
CA GLU A 20 6.42 9.66 12.30
C GLU A 20 6.43 10.19 10.86
N GLN A 21 5.77 9.45 9.96
CA GLN A 21 5.56 9.83 8.58
C GLN A 21 4.09 9.69 8.23
N PHE A 22 3.54 10.57 7.39
CA PHE A 22 2.14 10.49 7.00
C PHE A 22 1.93 10.85 5.52
N VAL A 23 0.81 10.35 4.99
CA VAL A 23 0.25 10.72 3.68
C VAL A 23 -1.25 10.94 3.88
N ARG A 24 -1.71 12.16 3.63
CA ARG A 24 -3.12 12.55 3.67
C ARG A 24 -3.81 12.26 2.35
N TRP A 25 -5.13 12.18 2.41
CA TRP A 25 -5.98 11.95 1.24
C TRP A 25 -5.86 13.03 0.16
N ASP A 26 -5.48 14.26 0.53
CA ASP A 26 -5.32 15.40 -0.36
C ASP A 26 -3.88 15.53 -0.91
N GLY A 27 -3.04 14.51 -0.70
CA GLY A 27 -1.66 14.49 -1.19
C GLY A 27 -0.65 15.20 -0.29
N VAL A 28 -1.10 15.88 0.78
CA VAL A 28 -0.16 16.43 1.78
C VAL A 28 0.53 15.28 2.50
N CYS A 29 1.86 15.27 2.51
CA CYS A 29 2.64 14.22 3.15
C CYS A 29 3.85 14.80 3.89
N THR A 30 4.53 13.94 4.65
CA THR A 30 5.82 14.27 5.26
C THR A 30 6.79 14.83 4.22
N GLY A 31 7.33 16.02 4.52
CA GLY A 31 8.17 16.77 3.59
C GLY A 31 9.47 16.04 3.23
N PHE A 32 10.01 16.32 2.05
CA PHE A 32 11.21 15.66 1.53
C PHE A 32 12.42 15.79 2.46
N ASP A 33 12.66 16.97 3.03
CA ASP A 33 13.79 17.20 3.94
C ASP A 33 13.68 16.37 5.23
N GLU A 34 12.46 16.21 5.74
CA GLU A 34 12.18 15.38 6.90
C GLU A 34 12.34 13.89 6.56
N LEU A 35 11.86 13.45 5.39
CA LEU A 35 12.10 12.09 4.90
C LEU A 35 13.61 11.81 4.77
N LYS A 36 14.38 12.74 4.23
CA LYS A 36 15.84 12.62 4.09
C LYS A 36 16.53 12.51 5.44
N LYS A 37 16.18 13.38 6.41
CA LYS A 37 16.71 13.31 7.77
C LYS A 37 16.40 11.96 8.42
N ASN A 38 15.18 11.47 8.25
CA ASN A 38 14.74 10.19 8.77
C ASN A 38 15.50 9.01 8.13
N MET A 39 15.79 9.07 6.83
CA MET A 39 16.59 8.06 6.14
C MET A 39 18.03 8.02 6.63
N ILE A 40 18.67 9.18 6.82
CA ILE A 40 20.03 9.26 7.36
C ILE A 40 20.07 8.68 8.78
N TYR A 41 19.12 9.09 9.63
CA TYR A 41 19.03 8.60 11.00
C TYR A 41 18.85 7.06 11.06
N ALA A 42 18.05 6.49 10.15
CA ALA A 42 17.85 5.05 10.06
C ALA A 42 19.06 4.24 9.54
N GLN A 43 20.10 4.91 9.04
CA GLN A 43 21.38 4.25 8.72
C GLN A 43 22.27 4.08 9.95
N GLU A 44 22.11 4.94 10.95
CA GLU A 44 22.92 4.96 12.17
C GLU A 44 22.23 4.23 13.33
N HIS A 45 20.91 4.18 13.33
CA HIS A 45 20.10 3.58 14.39
C HIS A 45 19.22 2.45 13.87
N ARG A 46 19.13 1.36 14.62
CA ARG A 46 18.32 0.21 14.22
C ARG A 46 16.84 0.47 14.54
N VAL A 47 15.98 0.32 13.54
CA VAL A 47 14.53 0.28 13.75
C VAL A 47 14.15 -0.99 14.51
N VAL A 48 13.51 -0.84 15.67
CA VAL A 48 13.04 -1.94 16.52
C VAL A 48 11.54 -2.22 16.37
N SER A 49 10.76 -1.23 15.95
CA SER A 49 9.33 -1.39 15.67
C SER A 49 8.86 -0.48 14.55
N VAL A 50 7.94 -1.00 13.72
CA VAL A 50 7.20 -0.23 12.72
C VAL A 50 5.72 -0.47 12.94
N LYS A 51 4.95 0.61 13.07
CA LYS A 51 3.49 0.57 13.19
C LYS A 51 2.87 1.44 12.11
N GLN A 52 1.85 0.93 11.45
CA GLN A 52 1.06 1.70 10.50
C GLN A 52 -0.38 1.82 11.03
N VAL A 53 -0.93 3.02 10.91
CA VAL A 53 -2.31 3.30 11.33
C VAL A 53 -3.06 4.05 10.23
N LEU A 54 -4.35 3.75 10.10
CA LEU A 54 -5.30 4.58 9.38
C LEU A 54 -5.89 5.58 10.37
N VAL A 55 -5.80 6.87 10.06
CA VAL A 55 -6.49 7.91 10.83
C VAL A 55 -7.79 8.23 10.09
N LEU A 56 -8.91 8.13 10.79
CA LEU A 56 -10.23 8.45 10.26
C LEU A 56 -10.54 9.94 10.43
N ASN A 57 -11.48 10.48 9.65
CA ASN A 57 -11.96 11.88 9.80
C ASN A 57 -12.46 12.22 11.21
N SER A 58 -12.84 11.21 12.00
CA SER A 58 -13.24 11.36 13.40
C SER A 58 -12.06 11.55 14.37
N GLY A 59 -10.83 11.34 13.91
CA GLY A 59 -9.62 11.27 14.72
C GLY A 59 -9.31 9.89 15.29
N VAL A 60 -10.18 8.88 15.06
CA VAL A 60 -9.92 7.50 15.48
C VAL A 60 -8.75 6.91 14.68
N GLU A 61 -7.83 6.26 15.38
CA GLU A 61 -6.72 5.53 14.76
C GLU A 61 -7.02 4.02 14.73
N ILE A 62 -6.89 3.43 13.55
CA ILE A 62 -7.03 1.99 13.33
C ILE A 62 -5.65 1.42 13.03
N SER A 63 -5.19 0.48 13.86
CA SER A 63 -3.90 -0.18 13.64
C SER A 63 -4.00 -1.18 12.49
N MET A 64 -3.08 -1.09 11.55
CA MET A 64 -3.03 -2.01 10.43
C MET A 64 -2.11 -3.19 10.73
N PRO A 65 -2.55 -4.42 10.40
CA PRO A 65 -1.83 -5.64 10.70
C PRO A 65 -0.71 -5.97 9.69
N VAL A 66 -0.48 -5.10 8.71
CA VAL A 66 0.50 -5.26 7.62
C VAL A 66 1.58 -4.18 7.72
N HIS A 67 2.73 -4.41 7.08
CA HIS A 67 3.88 -3.49 7.13
C HIS A 67 4.23 -2.88 5.76
N GLU A 68 3.64 -3.43 4.72
CA GLU A 68 3.68 -2.97 3.35
C GLU A 68 3.13 -1.55 3.24
N ARG A 69 3.41 -0.88 2.13
CA ARG A 69 2.88 0.46 1.91
C ARG A 69 1.36 0.39 1.80
N LEU A 70 0.66 1.16 2.65
CA LEU A 70 -0.78 1.35 2.56
C LEU A 70 -1.07 2.45 1.53
N ASN A 71 -1.71 2.09 0.42
CA ASN A 71 -2.06 3.02 -0.66
C ASN A 71 -3.52 3.39 -0.52
N LEU A 72 -3.80 4.66 -0.24
CA LEU A 72 -5.17 5.11 -0.03
C LEU A 72 -6.02 4.94 -1.29
N LEU A 73 -7.20 4.34 -1.15
CA LEU A 73 -8.17 4.29 -2.25
C LEU A 73 -8.75 5.69 -2.51
N PRO A 74 -9.10 6.03 -3.76
CA PRO A 74 -9.66 7.34 -4.10
C PRO A 74 -10.95 7.67 -3.34
N ASP A 75 -11.78 6.65 -3.07
CA ASP A 75 -13.02 6.79 -2.31
C ASP A 75 -12.80 6.94 -0.78
N ARG A 76 -11.55 6.78 -0.32
CA ARG A 76 -11.08 6.84 1.07
C ARG A 76 -11.73 5.83 2.01
N THR A 77 -12.39 4.80 1.47
CA THR A 77 -13.08 3.78 2.25
C THR A 77 -12.16 2.66 2.69
N GLY A 78 -10.92 2.66 2.19
CA GLY A 78 -9.96 1.61 2.42
C GLY A 78 -8.59 1.94 1.85
N VAL A 79 -7.71 0.95 1.90
CA VAL A 79 -6.35 1.00 1.37
C VAL A 79 -6.06 -0.24 0.53
N LEU A 80 -5.31 -0.07 -0.55
CA LEU A 80 -4.68 -1.14 -1.31
C LEU A 80 -3.29 -1.43 -0.75
N VAL A 81 -3.03 -2.72 -0.55
CA VAL A 81 -1.75 -3.24 -0.08
C VAL A 81 -1.24 -4.23 -1.14
N VAL A 82 0.01 -4.06 -1.56
CA VAL A 82 0.72 -4.99 -2.46
C VAL A 82 1.88 -5.61 -1.70
N PHE A 83 1.91 -6.94 -1.71
CA PHE A 83 2.84 -7.76 -0.94
C PHE A 83 3.99 -8.20 -1.84
N ASP A 84 5.18 -7.62 -1.64
CA ASP A 84 6.37 -7.92 -2.45
C ASP A 84 7.08 -9.19 -1.98
N LYS A 85 7.18 -9.37 -0.66
CA LYS A 85 7.92 -10.49 -0.06
C LYS A 85 7.21 -11.04 1.16
N GLU A 86 7.25 -12.36 1.32
CA GLU A 86 6.76 -13.01 2.54
C GLU A 86 7.46 -12.43 3.78
N PRO A 87 6.70 -11.98 4.78
CA PRO A 87 7.28 -11.37 5.97
C PRO A 87 8.08 -12.41 6.76
N SER A 88 9.31 -12.04 7.15
CA SER A 88 10.17 -12.90 7.98
C SER A 88 9.66 -13.13 9.41
N LYS A 89 8.74 -12.28 9.88
CA LYS A 89 8.06 -12.36 11.17
C LYS A 89 6.65 -11.80 11.03
N PHE A 90 5.68 -12.50 11.62
CA PHE A 90 4.30 -12.00 11.69
C PHE A 90 4.17 -11.03 12.87
N SER A 91 3.49 -9.91 12.65
CA SER A 91 3.26 -8.88 13.66
C SER A 91 2.04 -9.16 14.54
N CYS A 92 1.18 -10.11 14.16
CA CYS A 92 -0.07 -10.46 14.87
C CYS A 92 -0.50 -11.91 14.50
N PRO A 93 -1.44 -12.57 15.23
CA PRO A 93 -1.83 -14.00 15.03
C PRO A 93 -3.15 -14.31 14.27
N GLU A 94 -4.01 -13.32 13.97
CA GLU A 94 -5.18 -13.36 13.06
C GLU A 94 -4.95 -13.14 11.51
N ALA A 95 -4.92 -14.20 10.70
CA ALA A 95 -4.76 -14.13 9.23
C ALA A 95 -5.94 -13.48 8.46
N PRO A 96 -5.73 -13.00 7.20
CA PRO A 96 -4.50 -13.02 6.41
C PRO A 96 -3.73 -11.70 6.40
N TRP A 97 -2.41 -11.80 6.55
CA TRP A 97 -1.44 -10.67 6.58
C TRP A 97 -0.65 -10.52 5.30
N PHE A 98 -0.69 -11.55 4.46
CA PHE A 98 0.19 -11.71 3.32
C PHE A 98 -0.53 -12.55 2.29
N PHE A 99 -0.43 -12.12 1.04
CA PHE A 99 -0.86 -12.89 -0.12
C PHE A 99 0.34 -13.09 -1.03
N GLY A 100 0.60 -14.34 -1.40
CA GLY A 100 1.66 -14.69 -2.34
C GLY A 100 1.25 -14.41 -3.79
N PHE A 101 2.23 -14.52 -4.69
CA PHE A 101 1.99 -14.45 -6.12
C PHE A 101 1.07 -15.59 -6.59
N PRO A 102 0.25 -15.36 -7.63
CA PRO A 102 0.20 -14.15 -8.46
C PRO A 102 -0.76 -13.05 -7.94
N ASN A 103 -1.60 -13.39 -6.96
CA ASN A 103 -2.63 -12.52 -6.39
C ASN A 103 -2.11 -11.79 -5.15
N ASN A 104 -0.92 -11.22 -5.23
CA ASN A 104 -0.18 -10.67 -4.09
C ASN A 104 -0.66 -9.27 -3.67
N ALA A 105 -1.94 -8.95 -3.80
CA ALA A 105 -2.49 -7.66 -3.40
C ALA A 105 -3.88 -7.80 -2.80
N ALA A 106 -4.25 -6.88 -1.91
CA ALA A 106 -5.54 -6.89 -1.25
C ALA A 106 -6.01 -5.49 -0.86
N ILE A 107 -7.33 -5.32 -0.79
CA ILE A 107 -7.97 -4.13 -0.25
C ILE A 107 -8.42 -4.41 1.18
N TYR A 108 -8.10 -3.47 2.07
CA TYR A 108 -8.61 -3.43 3.44
C TYR A 108 -9.55 -2.25 3.61
N ASN A 109 -10.60 -2.41 4.39
CA ASN A 109 -11.52 -1.36 4.77
C ASN A 109 -10.88 -0.36 5.75
N ALA A 110 -11.52 0.78 5.93
CA ALA A 110 -11.12 1.80 6.90
C ALA A 110 -11.09 1.30 8.36
N ASP A 111 -11.83 0.24 8.69
CA ASP A 111 -11.81 -0.42 10.01
C ASP A 111 -10.71 -1.49 10.14
N GLY A 112 -9.87 -1.65 9.12
CA GLY A 112 -8.76 -2.61 9.07
C GLY A 112 -9.17 -4.02 8.67
N SER A 113 -10.46 -4.31 8.45
CA SER A 113 -10.91 -5.61 7.97
C SER A 113 -10.52 -5.83 6.50
N LEU A 114 -10.17 -7.07 6.13
CA LEU A 114 -9.96 -7.44 4.73
C LEU A 114 -11.28 -7.28 3.95
N ARG A 115 -11.25 -6.51 2.86
CA ARG A 115 -12.39 -6.41 1.93
C ARG A 115 -12.36 -7.55 0.93
N PHE A 116 -11.25 -7.68 0.19
CA PHE A 116 -10.99 -8.81 -0.72
C PHE A 116 -9.52 -8.80 -1.17
N GLN A 117 -9.05 -9.97 -1.61
CA GLN A 117 -7.80 -10.14 -2.35
C GLN A 117 -8.05 -9.79 -3.83
N LEU A 118 -7.11 -9.07 -4.46
CA LEU A 118 -7.19 -8.78 -5.89
C LEU A 118 -6.85 -10.03 -6.71
N TYR A 119 -7.60 -10.23 -7.79
CA TYR A 119 -7.35 -11.27 -8.77
C TYR A 119 -6.43 -10.75 -9.87
N ASN A 120 -5.31 -11.43 -10.05
CA ASN A 120 -4.39 -11.21 -11.15
C ASN A 120 -4.79 -12.11 -12.34
N PRO A 121 -5.24 -11.55 -13.47
CA PRO A 121 -5.73 -12.30 -14.61
C PRO A 121 -4.62 -13.03 -15.39
N GLU A 122 -3.36 -12.64 -15.25
CA GLU A 122 -2.23 -13.29 -15.94
C GLU A 122 -1.88 -14.66 -15.33
N GLY A 123 -2.28 -14.90 -14.08
CA GLY A 123 -2.13 -16.21 -13.43
C GLY A 123 -0.69 -16.58 -13.08
N GLU A 124 -0.33 -17.85 -13.18
CA GLU A 124 0.97 -18.36 -12.73
C GLU A 124 2.15 -17.66 -13.43
N ASN A 125 3.26 -17.45 -12.70
CA ASN A 125 4.43 -16.70 -13.14
C ASN A 125 4.21 -15.20 -13.37
N SER A 126 3.16 -14.62 -12.79
CA SER A 126 2.93 -13.17 -12.79
C SER A 126 2.86 -12.59 -11.37
N TYR A 127 2.90 -11.27 -11.27
CA TYR A 127 2.79 -10.54 -10.01
C TYR A 127 2.15 -9.17 -10.20
N ILE A 128 1.50 -8.68 -9.15
CA ILE A 128 1.10 -7.28 -9.00
C ILE A 128 2.27 -6.54 -8.37
N GLY A 129 2.88 -5.60 -9.10
CA GLY A 129 4.13 -4.96 -8.73
C GLY A 129 3.94 -3.55 -8.18
N ALA A 130 3.96 -2.55 -9.07
CA ALA A 130 3.92 -1.15 -8.67
C ALA A 130 2.49 -0.59 -8.63
N ILE A 131 2.30 0.40 -7.74
CA ILE A 131 1.12 1.27 -7.75
C ILE A 131 1.37 2.45 -8.67
N HIS A 132 0.38 2.77 -9.49
CA HIS A 132 0.42 3.89 -10.40
C HIS A 132 -0.67 4.92 -10.04
N THR A 133 -0.27 6.16 -9.76
CA THR A 133 -1.17 7.29 -9.48
C THR A 133 -0.78 8.47 -10.36
N GLY A 134 -1.77 9.16 -10.95
CA GLY A 134 -1.57 10.48 -11.56
C GLY A 134 -1.11 10.55 -13.03
N ALA A 135 -0.72 9.46 -13.71
CA ALA A 135 -0.34 9.50 -15.13
C ALA A 135 -1.43 9.01 -16.09
N MET A 136 -2.69 8.95 -15.65
CA MET A 136 -3.82 8.51 -16.47
C MET A 136 -4.75 9.69 -16.79
N PRO A 137 -4.63 10.32 -17.98
CA PRO A 137 -5.51 11.41 -18.39
C PRO A 137 -6.99 11.02 -18.39
N ASP A 138 -7.28 9.75 -18.72
CA ASP A 138 -8.65 9.22 -18.83
C ASP A 138 -9.24 8.85 -17.46
N HIS A 139 -8.38 8.65 -16.44
CA HIS A 139 -8.75 8.19 -15.10
C HIS A 139 -7.91 8.88 -14.01
N PRO A 140 -7.96 10.21 -13.89
CA PRO A 140 -7.12 10.97 -12.96
C PRO A 140 -7.38 10.61 -11.49
N ASP A 141 -8.59 10.13 -11.19
CA ASP A 141 -9.04 9.78 -9.86
C ASP A 141 -8.99 8.27 -9.59
N ALA A 142 -8.35 7.47 -10.45
CA ALA A 142 -8.25 6.03 -10.27
C ALA A 142 -6.87 5.61 -9.75
N LEU A 143 -6.85 4.56 -8.94
CA LEU A 143 -5.64 3.87 -8.53
C LEU A 143 -5.32 2.80 -9.57
N GLY A 144 -4.10 2.82 -10.10
CA GLY A 144 -3.59 1.81 -11.02
C GLY A 144 -2.63 0.84 -10.34
N VAL A 145 -2.54 -0.37 -10.89
CA VAL A 145 -1.52 -1.37 -10.56
C VAL A 145 -0.82 -1.83 -11.83
N LEU A 146 0.46 -2.13 -11.73
CA LEU A 146 1.22 -2.79 -12.78
C LEU A 146 1.26 -4.30 -12.54
N VAL A 147 0.97 -5.06 -13.57
CA VAL A 147 1.07 -6.52 -13.57
C VAL A 147 2.22 -6.93 -14.48
N GLY A 148 3.21 -7.58 -13.88
CA GLY A 148 4.39 -8.10 -14.57
C GLY A 148 4.36 -9.62 -14.67
N THR A 149 5.10 -10.17 -15.64
CA THR A 149 5.36 -11.61 -15.76
C THR A 149 6.84 -11.87 -15.52
N VAL A 150 7.17 -12.92 -14.76
CA VAL A 150 8.55 -13.26 -14.41
C VAL A 150 9.37 -13.48 -15.69
N GLY A 151 10.44 -12.69 -15.85
CA GLY A 151 11.35 -12.78 -16.99
C GLY A 151 10.88 -12.07 -18.27
N HIS A 152 9.77 -11.32 -18.22
CA HIS A 152 9.19 -10.66 -19.38
C HIS A 152 8.78 -9.21 -19.11
N ASP A 153 9.31 -8.30 -19.93
CA ASP A 153 8.75 -6.98 -20.16
C ASP A 153 7.82 -7.01 -21.39
N PRO A 154 6.75 -6.19 -21.43
CA PRO A 154 6.44 -5.08 -20.52
C PRO A 154 5.46 -5.42 -19.38
N GLU A 155 5.40 -4.56 -18.35
CA GLU A 155 4.35 -4.60 -17.33
C GLU A 155 3.07 -3.92 -17.83
N TRP A 156 1.94 -4.58 -17.63
CA TRP A 156 0.62 -4.10 -18.06
C TRP A 156 -0.06 -3.27 -16.98
N LEU A 157 -0.68 -2.16 -17.37
CA LEU A 157 -1.39 -1.27 -16.47
C LEU A 157 -2.86 -1.70 -16.35
N TYR A 158 -3.29 -1.90 -15.11
CA TYR A 158 -4.68 -2.17 -14.77
C TYR A 158 -5.20 -1.12 -13.77
N LEU A 159 -6.50 -0.82 -13.81
CA LEU A 159 -7.17 -0.02 -12.79
C LEU A 159 -7.69 -0.92 -11.68
N VAL A 160 -7.70 -0.40 -10.46
CA VAL A 160 -8.27 -1.05 -9.30
C VAL A 160 -9.75 -0.68 -9.19
N ASP A 161 -10.62 -1.67 -9.23
CA ASP A 161 -12.01 -1.48 -8.80
C ASP A 161 -12.07 -1.55 -7.27
N CYS A 162 -12.57 -0.48 -6.63
CA CYS A 162 -12.68 -0.43 -5.16
C CYS A 162 -13.76 -1.38 -4.62
N ASN A 163 -14.64 -1.91 -5.48
CA ASN A 163 -15.79 -2.73 -5.11
C ASN A 163 -15.72 -4.17 -5.64
N SER A 164 -14.71 -4.51 -6.44
CA SER A 164 -14.55 -5.83 -7.04
C SER A 164 -13.10 -6.34 -6.87
N PRO A 165 -12.90 -7.66 -6.65
CA PRO A 165 -11.55 -8.24 -6.67
C PRO A 165 -10.90 -8.19 -8.05
N GLU A 166 -11.67 -7.96 -9.12
CA GLU A 166 -11.15 -7.86 -10.48
C GLU A 166 -10.43 -6.53 -10.71
N ILE A 167 -9.33 -6.59 -11.47
CA ILE A 167 -8.63 -5.41 -11.97
C ILE A 167 -9.04 -5.15 -13.43
N ILE A 168 -9.20 -3.89 -13.79
CA ILE A 168 -9.75 -3.47 -15.08
C ILE A 168 -8.59 -3.20 -16.03
N SER A 169 -8.49 -3.96 -17.12
CA SER A 169 -7.43 -3.75 -18.11
C SER A 169 -7.58 -2.37 -18.77
N THR A 170 -6.48 -1.63 -18.83
CA THR A 170 -6.43 -0.36 -19.59
C THR A 170 -6.03 -0.54 -21.05
N GLY A 171 -5.55 -1.73 -21.43
CA GLY A 171 -4.88 -1.99 -22.70
C GLY A 171 -3.55 -1.25 -22.89
N LYS A 172 -3.05 -0.58 -21.84
CA LYS A 172 -1.78 0.15 -21.83
C LYS A 172 -0.73 -0.63 -21.06
N TRP A 173 0.53 -0.48 -21.45
CA TRP A 173 1.69 -1.07 -20.78
C TRP A 173 2.75 0.02 -20.55
N ILE A 174 3.62 -0.21 -19.58
CA ILE A 174 4.72 0.71 -19.24
C ILE A 174 6.05 0.03 -19.58
N ARG A 175 6.95 0.79 -20.24
CA ARG A 175 8.36 0.42 -20.41
C ARG A 175 9.20 1.31 -19.51
N TYR A 176 10.13 0.70 -18.78
CA TYR A 176 11.20 1.41 -18.09
C TYR A 176 12.40 1.65 -19.02
#